data_AF-A0A5D4RTI4-F1
#
_entry.id   AF-A0A5D4RTI4-F1
#
_cell.length_a   1.000
_cell.length_b   1.000
_cell.length_c   1.000
_cell.angle_alpha   90.00
_cell.angle_beta   90.00
_cell.angle_gamma   90.00
#
_symmetry.space_group_name_H-M   'P 1'
#
loop_
_entity.id
_entity.type
_entity.pdbx_description
1 polymer ?
#
loop_
_entity_poly.entity_id
_entity_poly.type
_entity_poly.pdbx_seq_one_letter_code
_entity_poly.pdbx_strand_id
1 'polypeptide(L)' 'MRKWVEWLIYFVFTFFIFRVFLYIFQYTFEKWVPLTPEWDVITVFILLPFMIIASFIISAFAFRYAFDRRNA' A
#
# COMPACT_ATOMS: atom_id res chain seq x y z
N MET A 1 -15.86 -16.88 12.89
CA MET A 1 -15.03 -17.16 11.69
C MET A 1 -15.17 -16.10 10.60
N ARG A 2 -16.38 -15.63 10.25
CA ARG A 2 -16.58 -14.62 9.18
C ARG A 2 -15.74 -13.33 9.34
N LYS A 3 -15.69 -12.77 10.56
CA LYS A 3 -14.88 -11.56 10.85
C LYS A 3 -13.37 -11.77 10.66
N TRP A 4 -12.85 -12.95 10.98
CA TRP A 4 -11.43 -13.28 10.78
C TRP A 4 -11.08 -13.38 9.29
N VAL A 5 -11.99 -13.95 8.50
CA VAL A 5 -11.84 -14.03 7.04
C VAL A 5 -11.90 -12.64 6.41
N GLU A 6 -12.81 -11.77 6.85
CA GLU A 6 -12.90 -10.37 6.39
C GLU A 6 -11.60 -9.61 6.69
N TRP A 7 -11.04 -9.77 7.89
CA TRP A 7 -9.74 -9.19 8.26
C TRP A 7 -8.58 -9.73 7.42
N LEU A 8 -8.55 -11.03 7.15
CA LEU A 8 -7.53 -11.64 6.29
C LEU A 8 -7.62 -11.08 4.87
N ILE A 9 -8.82 -11.00 4.29
CA ILE A 9 -9.02 -10.46 2.94
C ILE A 9 -8.60 -8.99 2.90
N TYR A 10 -8.92 -8.20 3.93
CA TYR A 10 -8.47 -6.82 4.07
C TYR A 10 -6.94 -6.71 4.07
N PHE A 11 -6.24 -7.53 4.85
CA PHE A 11 -4.78 -7.51 4.89
C PHE A 11 -4.15 -7.95 3.57
N VAL A 12 -4.66 -9.02 2.94
CA VAL A 12 -4.16 -9.51 1.65
C VAL A 12 -4.36 -8.46 0.55
N PHE A 13 -5.51 -7.79 0.53
CA PHE A 13 -5.80 -6.74 -0.44
C PHE A 13 -4.93 -5.49 -0.21
N THR A 14 -4.76 -5.08 1.05
CA THR A 14 -3.86 -3.98 1.41
C THR A 14 -2.42 -4.28 0.99
N PHE A 15 -1.95 -5.50 1.25
CA PHE A 15 -0.62 -5.95 0.86
C PHE A 15 -0.45 -5.97 -0.67
N PHE A 16 -1.50 -6.36 -1.40
CA PHE A 16 -1.50 -6.28 -2.87
C PHE A 16 -1.33 -4.84 -3.37
N ILE A 17 -2.08 -3.87 -2.81
CA ILE A 17 -1.91 -2.45 -3.15
C ILE A 17 -0.49 -1.97 -2.84
N PHE A 18 0.03 -2.32 -1.67
CA PHE A 18 1.40 -1.98 -1.28
C PHE A 18 2.43 -2.54 -2.28
N ARG A 19 2.28 -3.80 -2.72
CA ARG A 19 3.16 -4.40 -3.73
C ARG A 19 3.10 -3.69 -5.07
N VAL A 20 1.92 -3.24 -5.49
CA VAL A 20 1.78 -2.43 -6.72
C VAL A 20 2.51 -1.11 -6.58
N PHE A 21 2.35 -0.40 -5.45
CA PHE A 21 3.11 0.82 -5.20
C PHE A 21 4.60 0.58 -5.20
N LEU A 22 5.06 -0.49 -4.55
CA LEU A 22 6.47 -0.83 -4.48
C LEU A 22 7.05 -1.13 -5.86
N TYR A 23 6.32 -1.84 -6.72
CA TYR A 23 6.72 -2.08 -8.09
C TYR A 23 6.83 -0.78 -8.90
N ILE A 24 5.81 0.07 -8.85
CA ILE A 24 5.82 1.37 -9.55
C ILE A 24 6.98 2.23 -9.05
N PHE A 25 7.16 2.27 -7.74
CA PHE A 25 8.23 3.01 -7.10
C PHE A 25 9.60 2.51 -7.52
N GLN A 26 9.88 1.20 -7.48
CA GLN A 26 11.16 0.66 -7.94
C GLN A 26 11.42 0.99 -9.41
N TYR A 27 10.41 0.80 -10.27
CA TYR A 27 10.52 1.08 -11.69
C TYR A 27 10.82 2.56 -12.00
N THR A 28 10.24 3.49 -11.23
CA THR A 28 10.54 4.92 -11.40
C THR A 28 11.84 5.32 -10.71
N PHE A 29 12.09 4.81 -9.51
CA PHE A 29 13.25 5.18 -8.70
C PHE A 29 14.56 4.77 -9.37
N GLU A 30 14.66 3.54 -9.89
CA GLU A 30 15.85 3.07 -10.62
C GLU A 30 16.17 3.91 -11.86
N LYS A 31 15.15 4.54 -12.46
CA LYS A 31 15.32 5.32 -13.69
C LYS A 31 15.67 6.79 -13.42
N TRP A 32 15.24 7.35 -12.29
CA TRP A 32 15.25 8.80 -12.06
C TRP A 32 16.06 9.24 -10.84
N VAL A 33 16.38 8.34 -9.91
CA VAL A 33 17.05 8.69 -8.65
C VAL A 33 18.44 8.06 -8.59
N PRO A 34 19.51 8.86 -8.37
CA PRO A 34 20.84 8.31 -8.20
C PRO A 34 20.92 7.49 -6.90
N LEU A 35 21.61 6.35 -6.97
CA LEU A 35 21.86 5.46 -5.84
C LEU A 35 22.90 6.10 -4.89
N THR A 36 22.45 7.03 -4.07
CA THR A 36 23.28 7.66 -3.02
C THR A 36 22.74 7.34 -1.62
N PRO A 37 23.60 7.31 -0.59
CA PRO A 37 23.19 6.97 0.77
C PRO A 37 22.10 7.88 1.33
N GLU A 38 22.05 9.16 0.92
CA GLU A 38 21.01 10.10 1.36
C GLU A 38 19.63 9.67 0.85
N TRP A 39 19.55 9.24 -0.42
CA TRP A 39 18.32 8.75 -1.01
C TRP A 39 17.87 7.42 -0.43
N ASP A 40 18.80 6.55 -0.02
CA ASP A 40 18.47 5.30 0.68
C ASP A 40 17.78 5.58 2.02
N VAL A 41 18.30 6.53 2.81
CA VAL A 41 17.69 6.95 4.09
C VAL A 41 16.31 7.53 3.86
N ILE A 42 16.14 8.44 2.90
CA ILE A 42 14.83 9.01 2.56
C ILE A 42 13.85 7.91 2.13
N THR A 43 14.31 6.96 1.33
CA THR A 43 13.48 5.88 0.82
C THR A 43 12.99 4.98 1.93
N VAL A 44 13.88 4.55 2.82
CA VAL A 44 13.55 3.60 3.90
C VAL A 44 12.72 4.28 5.00
N PHE A 45 13.04 5.50 5.39
CA PHE A 45 12.43 6.15 6.56
C PHE A 45 11.26 7.08 6.23
N ILE A 46 11.13 7.53 4.99
CA ILE A 46 10.05 8.46 4.59
C ILE A 46 9.12 7.79 3.58
N LEU A 47 9.67 7.37 2.44
CA LEU A 47 8.84 6.89 1.33
C LEU A 47 8.17 5.56 1.63
N LEU A 48 8.90 4.61 2.20
CA LEU A 48 8.38 3.28 2.51
C LEU A 48 7.26 3.32 3.58
N PRO A 49 7.39 4.03 4.71
CA PRO A 49 6.28 4.24 5.64
C PRO A 49 5.09 4.95 5.00
N PHE A 50 5.34 5.97 4.17
CA PHE A 50 4.28 6.69 3.47
C PHE A 50 3.49 5.77 2.53
N MET A 51 4.16 4.91 1.77
CA MET A 51 3.51 3.93 0.88
C MET A 51 2.69 2.90 1.66
N ILE A 52 3.18 2.46 2.82
CA ILE A 52 2.43 1.58 3.72
C ILE A 52 1.14 2.29 4.15
N ILE A 53 1.24 3.51 4.70
CA ILE A 53 0.08 4.28 5.15
C ILE A 53 -0.92 4.50 4.00
N ALA A 54 -0.42 4.91 2.82
CA ALA A 54 -1.26 5.10 1.64
C ALA A 54 -1.99 3.82 1.23
N SER A 55 -1.34 2.65 1.30
CA SER A 55 -1.97 1.37 0.98
C SER A 55 -3.13 1.04 1.93
N PHE A 56 -2.98 1.31 3.24
CA PHE A 56 -4.06 1.14 4.21
C PHE A 56 -5.21 2.11 3.96
N ILE A 57 -4.93 3.38 3.66
CA ILE A 57 -5.95 4.39 3.36
C ILE A 57 -6.77 3.97 2.12
N ILE A 58 -6.11 3.60 1.03
CA ILE A 58 -6.77 3.21 -0.21
C ILE A 58 -7.57 1.92 -0.03
N SER A 59 -7.00 0.94 0.66
CA SER A 59 -7.70 -0.28 1.02
C SER A 59 -8.96 0.02 1.84
N ALA A 60 -8.87 0.87 2.86
CA ALA A 60 -10.00 1.28 3.68
C ALA A 60 -11.11 1.94 2.84
N PHE A 61 -10.75 2.82 1.90
CA PHE A 61 -11.72 3.43 0.98
C PHE A 61 -12.36 2.40 0.04
N ALA A 62 -11.57 1.47 -0.53
CA ALA A 62 -12.07 0.43 -1.42
C ALA A 62 -13.03 -0.53 -0.71
N PHE A 63 -12.69 -0.97 0.51
CA PHE A 63 -13.56 -1.80 1.33
C PHE A 63 -14.81 -1.06 1.76
N ARG A 64 -14.70 0.19 2.19
CA ARG A 64 -15.87 1.02 2.51
C ARG A 64 -16.80 1.07 1.32
N TYR A 65 -16.31 1.42 0.13
CA TYR A 65 -17.15 1.48 -1.07
C TYR A 65 -17.77 0.13 -1.46
N ALA A 66 -17.01 -0.96 -1.37
CA ALA A 66 -17.48 -2.30 -1.74
C ALA A 66 -18.52 -2.88 -0.75
N PHE A 67 -18.39 -2.57 0.54
CA PHE A 67 -19.28 -3.09 1.59
C PHE A 67 -20.48 -2.18 1.88
N ASP A 68 -20.36 -0.86 1.74
CA ASP A 68 -21.47 0.09 1.93
C ASP A 68 -22.58 -0.17 0.90
N ARG A 69 -22.22 -0.62 -0.31
CA ARG A 69 -23.17 -1.06 -1.34
C ARG A 69 -23.88 -2.39 -1.08
N ARG A 70 -23.47 -3.20 -0.10
CA ARG A 70 -24.19 -4.44 0.25
C ARG A 70 -25.34 -4.23 1.23
N ASN A 71 -25.38 -3.06 1.88
CA ASN A 71 -26.39 -2.73 2.90
C ASN A 71 -27.42 -1.70 2.43
N ALA A 72 -27.33 -1.24 1.18
CA ALA A 72 -28.31 -0.38 0.49
C ALA A 72 -29.12 -1.22 -0.49
#